data_AF-A0A7W1L1Y5-F1
#
_entry.id   AF-A0A7W1L1Y5-F1
#
_cell.length_a   1.000
_cell.length_b   1.000
_cell.length_c   1.000
_cell.angle_alpha   90.00
_cell.angle_beta   90.00
_cell.angle_gamma   90.00
#
_symmetry.space_group_name_H-M   'P 1'
#
loop_
_entity.id
_entity.type
_entity.pdbx_description
1 polymer ?
#
loop_
_entity_poly.entity_id
_entity_poly.type
_entity_poly.pdbx_seq_one_letter_code
_entity_poly.pdbx_strand_id
1 'polypeptide(L)'
;MVGQRKRTRTKLMPYECGKDPVGSARERFSVKFYLIAMIFILFDIEVIFLVPWAVVFKTLAGPEYGLGALVYGEMMVFVVLLLVGYVYVLKKGAFDWGDRARREAHAEARALTDLQKSESEAPRRAA
;
A
#
# COMPACT_ATOMS: atom_id res chain seq x y z
N MET A 1 -29.85 0.24 27.90
CA MET A 1 -29.33 -0.78 26.95
C MET A 1 -29.38 -2.16 27.60
N VAL A 2 -30.48 -2.90 27.44
CA VAL A 2 -30.53 -4.33 27.83
C VAL A 2 -31.27 -5.08 26.74
N GLY A 3 -30.51 -5.71 25.83
CA GLY A 3 -31.04 -6.65 24.85
C GLY A 3 -30.75 -8.08 25.30
N GLN A 4 -31.69 -9.01 25.07
CA GLN A 4 -31.50 -10.42 25.42
C GLN A 4 -30.30 -11.00 24.67
N ARG A 5 -29.24 -11.35 25.41
CA ARG A 5 -28.08 -12.06 24.86
C ARG A 5 -28.32 -13.56 24.95
N LYS A 6 -28.58 -14.21 23.82
CA LYS A 6 -28.54 -15.68 23.70
C LYS A 6 -27.18 -16.09 23.13
N ARG A 7 -26.31 -16.67 23.96
CA ARG A 7 -25.01 -17.23 23.54
C ARG A 7 -25.20 -18.68 23.12
N THR A 8 -25.24 -18.92 21.82
CA THR A 8 -25.30 -20.26 21.22
C THR A 8 -24.04 -20.46 20.38
N ARG A 9 -23.52 -21.69 20.27
CA ARG A 9 -22.31 -22.00 19.48
C ARG A 9 -22.35 -21.39 18.07
N THR A 10 -23.48 -21.52 17.38
CA THR A 10 -23.72 -20.95 16.03
C THR A 10 -23.74 -19.41 16.00
N LYS A 11 -24.07 -18.73 17.09
CA LYS A 11 -24.02 -17.25 17.15
C LYS A 11 -22.62 -16.72 17.45
N LEU A 12 -21.73 -17.58 17.93
CA LEU A 12 -20.36 -17.25 18.27
C LEU A 12 -19.36 -17.67 17.19
N MET A 13 -19.81 -18.42 16.17
CA MET A 13 -18.96 -18.82 15.05
C MET A 13 -18.74 -17.66 14.06
N PRO A 14 -17.58 -17.63 13.38
CA PRO A 14 -17.35 -16.72 12.26
C PRO A 14 -18.40 -16.86 11.15
N TYR A 15 -18.77 -15.74 10.54
CA TYR A 15 -19.68 -15.71 9.40
C TYR A 15 -18.92 -16.00 8.09
N GLU A 16 -19.33 -17.02 7.35
CA GLU A 16 -18.71 -17.42 6.09
C GLU A 16 -19.77 -17.63 4.99
N CYS A 17 -20.66 -16.64 4.80
CA CYS A 17 -21.70 -16.63 3.76
C CYS A 17 -22.60 -17.88 3.73
N GLY A 18 -22.90 -18.45 4.89
CA GLY A 18 -23.76 -19.63 5.02
C GLY A 18 -23.03 -20.98 5.03
N LYS A 19 -21.69 -20.99 4.99
CA LYS A 19 -20.88 -22.18 5.22
C LYS A 19 -20.27 -22.18 6.63
N ASP A 20 -19.93 -23.39 7.09
CA ASP A 20 -19.15 -23.57 8.31
C ASP A 20 -17.70 -23.13 8.05
N PRO A 21 -17.09 -22.33 8.96
CA PRO A 21 -15.76 -21.78 8.79
C PRO A 21 -14.74 -22.91 8.56
N VAL A 22 -14.06 -22.87 7.42
CA VAL A 22 -13.02 -23.85 7.08
C VAL A 22 -11.64 -23.25 7.34
N GLY A 23 -10.91 -23.86 8.29
CA GLY A 23 -9.56 -23.41 8.63
C GLY A 23 -9.52 -22.23 9.60
N SER A 24 -8.46 -21.42 9.50
CA SER A 24 -8.20 -20.28 10.40
C SER A 24 -8.30 -18.98 9.63
N ALA A 25 -8.92 -17.96 10.22
CA ALA A 25 -9.01 -16.62 9.65
C ALA A 25 -7.66 -15.87 9.59
N ARG A 26 -6.56 -16.47 10.09
CA ARG A 26 -5.20 -15.92 10.00
C ARG A 26 -4.47 -16.47 8.77
N GLU A 27 -4.86 -15.99 7.60
CA GLU A 27 -4.12 -16.24 6.37
C GLU A 27 -3.03 -15.20 6.10
N ARG A 28 -2.14 -15.52 5.16
CA ARG A 28 -1.08 -14.60 4.73
C ARG A 28 -1.71 -13.47 3.90
N PHE A 29 -1.87 -12.32 4.54
CA PHE A 29 -2.27 -11.10 3.84
C PHE A 29 -1.14 -10.58 2.94
N SER A 30 -1.51 -9.89 1.86
CA SER A 30 -0.57 -9.30 0.91
C SER A 30 0.39 -8.31 1.60
N VAL A 31 1.69 -8.41 1.31
CA VAL A 31 2.74 -7.51 1.84
C VAL A 31 2.50 -6.03 1.47
N LYS A 32 1.66 -5.77 0.46
CA LYS A 32 1.33 -4.41 0.01
C LYS A 32 0.75 -3.52 1.12
N PHE A 33 0.01 -4.08 2.07
CA PHE A 33 -0.52 -3.32 3.22
C PHE A 33 0.60 -2.80 4.13
N TYR A 34 1.68 -3.57 4.29
CA TYR A 34 2.84 -3.17 5.07
C TYR A 34 3.62 -2.02 4.41
N LEU A 35 3.73 -2.03 3.07
CA LEU A 35 4.39 -0.95 2.33
C LEU A 35 3.70 0.40 2.55
N ILE A 36 2.36 0.42 2.52
CA ILE A 36 1.59 1.64 2.80
C ILE A 36 1.80 2.09 4.24
N ALA A 37 1.75 1.17 5.21
CA ALA A 37 1.98 1.49 6.62
C ALA A 37 3.38 2.06 6.88
N MET A 38 4.41 1.51 6.22
CA MET A 38 5.78 2.00 6.33
C MET A 38 5.92 3.43 5.80
N ILE A 39 5.33 3.72 4.64
CA ILE A 39 5.34 5.08 4.05
C ILE A 39 4.60 6.06 4.97
N PHE A 40 3.49 5.65 5.57
CA PHE A 40 2.75 6.48 6.53
C PHE A 40 3.61 6.83 7.75
N ILE A 41 4.32 5.86 8.33
CA ILE A 41 5.22 6.10 9.47
C ILE A 41 6.33 7.09 9.08
N LEU A 42 6.92 6.94 7.89
CA LEU A 42 7.96 7.85 7.41
C LEU A 42 7.43 9.28 7.24
N PHE A 43 6.23 9.44 6.70
CA PHE A 43 5.59 10.76 6.56
C PHE A 43 5.20 11.37 7.92
N ASP A 44 4.74 10.56 8.87
CA ASP A 44 4.43 11.03 10.24
C ASP A 44 5.68 11.57 10.95
N ILE A 45 6.83 10.89 10.74
CA ILE A 45 8.13 11.35 11.21
C ILE A 45 8.57 12.63 10.47
N GLU A 46 8.24 12.82 9.21
CA GLU A 46 8.52 14.11 8.54
C GLU A 46 7.76 15.26 9.21
N VAL A 47 6.48 15.05 9.51
CA VAL A 47 5.63 16.07 10.15
C VAL A 47 6.08 16.37 11.58
N ILE A 48 6.48 15.37 12.37
CA ILE A 48 6.96 15.58 13.73
C ILE A 48 8.22 16.45 13.78
N PHE A 49 9.04 16.44 12.72
CA PHE A 49 10.20 17.34 12.61
C PHE A 49 9.83 18.73 12.07
N LEU A 50 8.85 18.82 11.16
CA LEU A 50 8.40 20.09 10.60
C LEU A 50 7.74 21.02 11.63
N VAL A 51 6.95 20.46 12.56
CA VAL A 51 6.22 21.24 13.58
C VAL A 51 7.15 22.07 14.49
N PRO A 52 8.11 21.47 15.22
CA PRO A 52 9.02 22.23 16.08
C PRO A 52 9.91 23.18 15.27
N TRP A 53 10.35 22.79 14.07
CA TRP A 53 11.08 23.70 13.19
C TRP A 53 10.24 24.96 12.86
N ALA A 54 8.98 24.80 12.48
CA ALA A 54 8.12 25.93 12.11
C ALA A 54 7.89 26.90 13.28
N VAL A 55 7.85 26.38 14.51
CA VAL A 55 7.74 27.19 15.74
C VAL A 55 9.03 27.96 15.99
N VAL A 56 10.19 27.30 15.90
CA VAL A 56 11.51 27.88 16.18
C VAL A 56 12.02 28.77 15.04
N PHE A 57 11.50 28.59 13.82
CA PHE A 57 11.86 29.43 12.67
C PHE A 57 11.62 30.91 12.96
N LYS A 58 10.52 31.26 13.65
CA LYS A 58 10.20 32.65 13.98
C LYS A 58 11.20 33.30 14.94
N THR A 59 11.81 32.52 15.83
CA THR A 59 12.81 33.02 16.79
C THR A 59 14.19 33.12 16.15
N LEU A 60 14.60 32.11 15.37
CA LEU A 60 15.91 32.07 14.71
C LEU A 60 15.99 32.97 13.46
N ALA A 61 14.89 33.21 12.76
CA ALA A 61 14.81 34.11 11.62
C ALA A 61 14.65 35.60 12.03
N GLY A 62 14.61 35.89 13.34
CA GLY A 62 14.57 37.26 13.85
C GLY A 62 15.84 38.05 13.48
N PRO A 63 15.76 39.39 13.45
CA PRO A 63 16.88 40.26 13.08
C PRO A 63 18.08 40.17 14.04
N GLU A 64 17.91 39.60 15.23
CA GLU A 64 18.99 39.40 16.22
C GLU A 64 20.00 38.33 15.81
N TYR A 65 19.57 37.27 15.12
CA TYR A 65 20.45 36.15 14.75
C TYR A 65 20.81 36.15 13.26
N GLY A 66 19.93 36.65 12.38
CA GLY A 66 20.20 36.71 10.93
C GLY A 66 20.36 35.34 10.23
N LEU A 67 20.06 34.24 10.94
CA LEU A 67 20.27 32.85 10.47
C LEU A 67 19.08 32.30 9.67
N GLY A 68 18.04 33.11 9.40
CA GLY A 68 16.81 32.66 8.75
C GLY A 68 17.02 31.95 7.41
N ALA A 69 17.98 32.41 6.59
CA ALA A 69 18.29 31.79 5.31
C ALA A 69 18.93 30.39 5.45
N LEU A 70 19.81 30.20 6.43
CA LEU A 70 20.43 28.90 6.72
C LEU A 70 19.40 27.91 7.24
N VAL A 71 18.62 28.30 8.25
CA VAL A 71 17.59 27.45 8.88
C VAL A 71 16.47 27.09 7.89
N TYR A 72 16.15 28.00 6.95
CA TYR A 72 15.25 27.69 5.84
C TYR A 72 15.88 26.70 4.85
N GLY A 73 17.15 26.91 4.48
CA GLY A 73 17.89 26.03 3.59
C GLY A 73 17.99 24.59 4.12
N GLU A 74 18.28 24.43 5.41
CA GLU A 74 18.34 23.11 6.06
C GLU A 74 17.02 22.34 5.93
N MET A 75 15.88 23.01 6.10
CA MET A 75 14.58 22.34 5.91
C MET A 75 14.26 22.05 4.46
N MET A 76 14.62 22.92 3.53
CA MET A 76 14.45 22.61 2.11
C MET A 76 15.25 21.36 1.73
N VAL A 77 16.48 21.22 2.23
CA VAL A 77 17.30 20.02 2.03
C VAL A 77 16.63 18.80 2.65
N PHE A 78 16.13 18.90 3.89
CA PHE A 78 15.43 17.81 4.57
C PHE A 78 14.20 17.32 3.78
N VAL A 79 13.34 18.24 3.36
CA VAL A 79 12.13 17.93 2.57
C VAL A 79 12.50 17.33 1.22
N VAL A 80 13.45 17.91 0.49
CA VAL A 80 13.86 17.40 -0.84
C VAL A 80 14.43 15.98 -0.75
N LEU A 81 15.24 15.69 0.27
CA LEU A 81 15.84 14.38 0.45
C LEU A 81 14.77 13.30 0.67
N LEU A 82 13.78 13.57 1.52
CA LEU A 82 12.64 12.67 1.74
C LEU A 82 11.74 12.57 0.51
N LEU A 83 11.47 13.69 -0.17
CA LEU A 83 10.64 13.73 -1.38
C LEU A 83 11.24 12.87 -2.49
N VAL A 84 12.56 12.87 -2.67
CA VAL A 84 13.24 12.00 -3.64
C VAL A 84 13.01 10.53 -3.30
N GLY A 85 13.13 10.15 -2.03
CA GLY A 85 12.81 8.79 -1.58
C GLY A 85 11.35 8.41 -1.85
N TYR A 86 10.42 9.33 -1.56
CA TYR A 86 8.99 9.13 -1.81
C TYR A 86 8.68 8.94 -3.31
N VAL A 87 9.22 9.81 -4.17
CA VAL A 87 9.06 9.72 -5.63
C VAL A 87 9.67 8.43 -6.17
N TYR A 88 10.81 7.98 -5.65
CA TYR A 88 11.41 6.71 -6.03
C TYR A 88 10.48 5.53 -5.73
N VAL A 89 9.91 5.48 -4.53
CA VAL A 89 8.98 4.43 -4.11
C VAL A 89 7.69 4.44 -4.95
N LEU A 90 7.17 5.63 -5.26
CA LEU A 90 6.05 5.80 -6.19
C LEU A 90 6.36 5.23 -7.58
N LYS A 91 7.52 5.59 -8.15
CA LYS A 91 7.97 5.09 -9.45
C LYS A 91 8.14 3.57 -9.47
N LYS A 92 8.57 2.97 -8.35
CA LYS A 92 8.71 1.52 -8.21
C LYS A 92 7.37 0.78 -8.12
N GLY A 93 6.25 1.51 -8.06
CA GLY A 93 4.92 0.91 -8.08
C GLY A 93 4.50 0.31 -6.74
N ALA A 94 4.93 0.91 -5.62
CA ALA A 94 4.51 0.45 -4.28
C ALA A 94 2.98 0.44 -4.10
N PHE A 95 2.25 1.20 -4.91
CA PHE A 95 0.78 1.27 -4.92
C PHE A 95 0.12 0.43 -6.03
N ASP A 96 0.86 -0.43 -6.73
CA ASP A 96 0.28 -1.28 -7.77
C ASP A 96 -0.56 -2.40 -7.14
N TRP A 97 -1.88 -2.22 -7.12
CA TRP A 97 -2.85 -3.07 -6.44
C TRP A 97 -3.28 -4.28 -7.29
N GLY A 98 -2.29 -4.93 -7.89
CA GLY A 98 -2.48 -6.12 -8.71
C GLY A 98 -2.87 -5.83 -10.15
N ASP A 99 -2.75 -4.60 -10.65
CA ASP A 99 -3.02 -4.33 -12.07
C ASP A 99 -2.01 -5.04 -12.97
N ARG A 100 -0.73 -5.07 -12.59
CA ARG A 100 0.27 -5.87 -13.31
C ARG A 100 0.02 -7.37 -13.18
N ALA A 101 -0.23 -7.84 -11.97
CA ALA A 101 -0.51 -9.27 -11.72
C ALA A 101 -1.76 -9.75 -12.46
N ARG A 102 -2.83 -8.93 -12.53
CA ARG A 102 -4.03 -9.23 -13.32
C ARG A 102 -3.75 -9.26 -14.81
N ARG A 103 -2.95 -8.31 -15.33
CA ARG A 103 -2.58 -8.27 -16.75
C ARG A 103 -1.75 -9.48 -17.16
N GLU A 104 -0.81 -9.90 -16.32
CA GLU A 104 0.00 -11.10 -16.52
C GLU A 104 -0.88 -12.37 -16.51
N ALA A 105 -1.75 -12.52 -15.50
CA ALA A 105 -2.67 -13.65 -15.43
C ALA A 105 -3.64 -13.70 -16.63
N HIS A 106 -4.17 -12.56 -17.08
CA HIS A 106 -5.01 -12.49 -18.28
C HIS A 106 -4.24 -12.77 -19.57
N ALA A 107 -2.94 -12.46 -19.63
CA ALA A 107 -2.10 -12.76 -20.78
C ALA A 107 -1.79 -14.26 -20.86
N GLU A 108 -1.44 -14.89 -19.73
CA GLU A 108 -1.26 -16.35 -19.64
C GLU A 108 -2.54 -17.11 -19.97
N ALA A 109 -3.68 -16.68 -19.45
CA ALA A 109 -4.97 -17.30 -19.75
C ALA A 109 -5.30 -17.24 -21.26
N ARG A 110 -5.00 -16.12 -21.93
CA ARG A 110 -5.16 -15.99 -23.38
C ARG A 110 -4.22 -16.93 -24.14
N ALA A 111 -2.94 -16.97 -23.75
CA ALA A 111 -1.96 -17.85 -24.38
C ALA A 111 -2.35 -19.33 -24.28
N LEU A 112 -2.83 -19.78 -23.11
CA LEU A 112 -3.32 -21.15 -22.94
C LEU A 112 -4.54 -21.45 -23.81
N THR A 113 -5.46 -20.49 -23.93
CA THR A 113 -6.65 -20.62 -24.77
C THR A 113 -6.27 -20.72 -26.26
N ASP A 114 -5.30 -19.91 -26.70
CA ASP A 114 -4.78 -19.93 -28.07
C ASP A 114 -4.07 -21.24 -28.41
N LEU A 115 -3.29 -21.78 -27.47
CA LEU A 115 -2.65 -23.10 -27.60
C LEU A 115 -3.69 -24.21 -27.73
N GLN A 116 -4.70 -24.22 -26.86
CA GLN A 116 -5.80 -25.20 -26.89
C GLN A 116 -6.57 -25.13 -28.22
N LYS A 117 -6.80 -23.92 -28.72
CA LYS A 117 -7.43 -23.72 -30.02
C LYS A 117 -6.57 -24.26 -31.17
N SER A 118 -5.26 -24.01 -31.13
CA SER A 118 -4.31 -24.50 -32.15
C SER A 118 -4.21 -26.03 -32.18
N GLU A 119 -4.20 -26.68 -31.01
CA GLU A 119 -4.23 -28.15 -30.92
C GLU A 119 -5.55 -28.74 -31.42
N SER A 120 -6.67 -28.06 -31.20
CA SER A 120 -7.98 -28.49 -31.70
C SER A 120 -8.14 -28.33 -33.22
N GLU A 121 -7.45 -27.36 -33.82
CA GLU A 121 -7.49 -27.08 -35.26
C GLU A 121 -6.45 -27.88 -36.07
N ALA A 122 -5.37 -28.34 -35.44
CA ALA A 122 -4.32 -29.16 -36.06
C ALA A 122 -4.84 -30.42 -36.80
N PRO A 123 -5.77 -31.23 -36.25
CA PRO A 123 -6.32 -32.38 -36.97
C PRO A 123 -7.28 -32.01 -38.12
N ARG A 124 -7.82 -30.78 -38.16
CA ARG A 124 -8.74 -30.33 -39.23
C ARG A 124 -8.04 -29.76 -40.47
N ARG A 125 -6.77 -29.36 -40.36
CA ARG A 125 -5.98 -28.82 -41.49
C ARG A 125 -5.20 -29.90 -42.25
N ALA A 126 -5.09 -31.09 -41.67
CA ALA A 126 -4.38 -32.23 -42.25
C ALA A 126 -5.32 -33.22 -42.99
N ALA A 127 -6.60 -32.89 -43.12
CA ALA A 127 -7.63 -33.61 -43.88
C ALA A 127 -8.14 -32.73 -45.02
#